data_AF-A0A1P8F5I9-F1
#
_entry.id   AF-A0A1P8F5I9-F1
#
_cell.length_a   1.000
_cell.length_b   1.000
_cell.length_c   1.000
_cell.angle_alpha   90.00
_cell.angle_beta   90.00
_cell.angle_gamma   90.00
#
_symmetry.space_group_name_H-M   'P 1'
#
loop_
_entity.id
_entity.type
_entity.pdbx_description
1 polymer ?
#
loop_
_entity_poly.entity_id
_entity_poly.type
_entity_poly.pdbx_seq_one_letter_code
_entity_poly.pdbx_strand_id
1 'polypeptide(L)' 'MFEIVAQQAVELFEDSKNRKLKDVLKTIKHTYHLSKAEIAKVKRMVENLLTWELLGFERSVDVC' A
#
# COMPACT_ATOMS: atom_id res chain seq x y z
N MET A 1 7.15 12.60 0.61
CA MET A 1 6.30 12.56 -0.60
C MET A 1 5.88 11.14 -0.95
N PHE A 2 6.81 10.20 -1.19
CA PHE A 2 6.47 8.81 -1.53
C PHE A 2 5.73 8.05 -0.42
N GLU A 3 5.98 8.35 0.86
CA GLU A 3 5.24 7.76 1.99
C GLU A 3 3.77 8.17 2.00
N ILE A 4 3.46 9.44 1.74
CA ILE A 4 2.07 9.94 1.64
C ILE A 4 1.34 9.22 0.49
N VAL A 5 2.02 9.06 -0.65
CA VAL A 5 1.48 8.33 -1.81
C VAL A 5 1.27 6.85 -1.48
N ALA A 6 2.16 6.24 -0.69
CA ALA A 6 2.02 4.85 -0.26
C ALA A 6 0.86 4.67 0.73
N GLN A 7 0.70 5.55 1.73
CA GLN A 7 -0.44 5.53 2.64
C GLN A 7 -1.77 5.68 1.90
N GLN A 8 -1.85 6.65 0.98
CA GLN A 8 -3.06 6.83 0.18
C GLN A 8 -3.37 5.60 -0.71
N ALA A 9 -2.33 4.91 -1.20
CA ALA A 9 -2.52 3.67 -1.94
C ALA A 9 -3.00 2.51 -1.05
N VAL A 10 -2.60 2.47 0.23
CA VAL A 10 -3.12 1.52 1.23
C VAL A 10 -4.59 1.83 1.52
N GLU A 11 -4.93 3.08 1.86
CA GLU A 11 -6.31 3.50 2.11
C GLU A 11 -7.24 3.20 0.92
N LEU A 12 -6.80 3.52 -0.31
CA LEU A 12 -7.55 3.19 -1.52
C LEU A 12 -7.70 1.68 -1.71
N PHE A 13 -6.73 0.88 -1.29
CA PHE A 13 -6.78 -0.58 -1.40
C PHE A 13 -7.74 -1.17 -0.36
N GLU A 14 -7.72 -0.70 0.88
CA GLU A 14 -8.62 -1.14 1.95
C GLU A 14 -10.08 -0.71 1.73
N ASP A 15 -10.31 0.52 1.28
CA ASP A 15 -11.65 1.03 0.94
C ASP A 15 -12.23 0.30 -0.29
N SER A 16 -11.35 -0.12 -1.21
CA SER A 16 -11.73 -0.89 -2.37
C SER A 16 -11.88 -2.38 -2.04
N LYS A 17 -13.01 -2.77 -1.45
CA LYS A 17 -13.39 -4.16 -1.08
C LYS A 17 -13.17 -5.27 -2.14
N ASN A 18 -12.87 -4.93 -3.40
CA ASN A 18 -12.58 -5.89 -4.48
C ASN A 18 -11.54 -5.41 -5.52
N ARG A 19 -10.79 -4.31 -5.28
CA ARG A 19 -9.75 -3.91 -6.23
C ARG A 19 -8.44 -4.60 -5.92
N LYS A 20 -7.79 -5.09 -6.97
CA LYS A 20 -6.42 -5.60 -6.87
C LYS A 20 -5.48 -4.43 -6.60
N LEU A 21 -4.50 -4.62 -5.72
CA LEU A 21 -3.44 -3.64 -5.45
C LEU A 21 -2.78 -3.11 -6.73
N LYS A 22 -2.64 -3.98 -7.76
CA LYS A 22 -2.11 -3.60 -9.07
C LYS A 22 -2.91 -2.50 -9.77
N ASP A 23 -4.23 -2.48 -9.60
CA ASP A 23 -5.10 -1.47 -10.23
C ASP A 23 -5.04 -0.16 -9.45
N VAL A 24 -4.95 -0.22 -8.11
CA VAL A 24 -4.70 0.97 -7.27
C VAL A 24 -3.36 1.62 -7.63
N LEU A 25 -2.29 0.82 -7.77
CA LEU A 25 -0.98 1.33 -8.17
C LEU A 25 -0.97 1.92 -9.59
N LYS A 26 -1.80 1.41 -10.51
CA LYS A 26 -1.98 2.05 -11.82
C LYS A 26 -2.64 3.41 -11.68
N THR A 27 -3.71 3.52 -10.88
CA THR A 27 -4.37 4.81 -10.62
C THR A 27 -3.39 5.81 -10.03
N ILE A 28 -2.66 5.43 -8.98
CA ILE A 28 -1.61 6.25 -8.34
C ILE A 28 -0.57 6.70 -9.37
N LYS A 29 -0.09 5.79 -10.22
CA LYS A 29 0.88 6.12 -11.26
C LYS A 29 0.36 7.19 -12.22
N HIS A 30 -0.90 7.10 -12.64
CA HIS A 30 -1.54 8.07 -13.53
C HIS A 30 -1.79 9.41 -12.83
N THR A 31 -2.28 9.40 -11.58
CA THR A 31 -2.58 10.61 -10.80
C THR A 31 -1.32 11.42 -10.48
N TYR A 32 -0.24 10.75 -10.10
CA TYR A 32 1.01 11.40 -9.66
C TYR A 32 2.08 11.47 -10.76
N HIS A 33 1.75 11.08 -11.99
CA HIS A 33 2.68 11.04 -13.13
C HIS A 33 4.02 10.33 -12.81
N LEU A 34 3.95 9.25 -12.04
CA LEU A 34 5.15 8.57 -11.53
C LEU A 34 5.82 7.70 -12.59
N SER A 35 7.14 7.70 -12.57
CA SER A 35 7.98 6.83 -13.38
C SER A 35 7.85 5.37 -12.95
N LYS A 36 8.27 4.42 -13.82
CA LYS A 36 8.27 2.98 -13.48
C LYS A 36 9.13 2.65 -12.25
N ALA A 37 10.24 3.36 -12.05
CA ALA A 37 11.09 3.18 -10.87
C ALA A 37 10.43 3.70 -9.58
N GLU A 38 9.75 4.84 -9.68
CA GLU A 38 9.06 5.46 -8.55
C GLU A 38 7.87 4.63 -8.08
N ILE A 39 7.07 4.11 -9.02
CA ILE A 39 5.96 3.22 -8.66
C ILE A 39 6.42 1.89 -8.07
N ALA A 40 7.61 1.39 -8.47
CA ALA A 40 8.20 0.20 -7.85
C ALA A 40 8.62 0.46 -6.39
N LYS A 41 9.10 1.67 -6.10
CA LYS A 41 9.40 2.12 -4.73
C LYS A 41 8.13 2.25 -3.89
N VAL A 42 7.09 2.89 -4.43
CA VAL A 42 5.77 3.00 -3.79
C VAL A 42 5.17 1.62 -3.53
N LYS A 43 5.23 0.71 -4.51
CA LYS A 43 4.76 -0.67 -4.35
C LYS A 43 5.42 -1.35 -3.15
N ARG A 44 6.74 -1.30 -3.02
CA ARG A 44 7.46 -1.89 -1.87
C ARG A 44 7.03 -1.25 -0.54
N MET A 45 6.81 0.06 -0.53
CA MET A 45 6.32 0.75 0.68
C MET A 45 4.91 0.31 1.06
N VAL A 46 4.01 0.17 0.08
CA VAL A 46 2.64 -0.33 0.30
C VAL A 46 2.66 -1.77 0.80
N GLU A 47 3.44 -2.65 0.18
CA GLU A 47 3.60 -4.04 0.64
C GLU A 47 4.14 -4.11 2.07
N ASN A 48 5.13 -3.27 2.40
CA ASN A 48 5.63 -3.17 3.76
C ASN A 48 4.54 -2.68 4.73
N LEU A 49 3.82 -1.60 4.42
CA LEU A 49 2.77 -1.06 5.28
C LEU A 49 1.66 -2.08 5.57
N LEU A 50 1.16 -2.76 4.53
CA LEU A 50 0.18 -3.84 4.67
C LEU A 50 0.74 -5.02 5.49
N THR A 51 2.03 -5.32 5.33
CA THR A 51 2.69 -6.37 6.13
C THR A 51 2.84 -5.95 7.59
N TRP A 52 3.14 -4.68 7.88
CA TRP A 52 3.19 -4.16 9.25
C TRP A 52 1.83 -4.18 9.94
N GLU A 53 0.75 -3.91 9.21
CA GLU A 53 -0.62 -4.06 9.74
C GLU A 53 -0.94 -5.53 10.07
N LEU A 54 -0.54 -6.46 9.20
CA LEU A 54 -0.70 -7.89 9.45
C LEU A 54 0.16 -8.38 10.63
N LEU A 55 1.42 -7.96 10.71
CA LEU A 55 2.34 -8.34 11.80
C LEU A 55 1.99 -7.68 13.14
N GLY A 56 1.40 -6.48 13.12
CA GLY A 56 0.82 -5.85 14.30
C GLY A 56 -0.37 -6.62 14.83
N PHE A 57 -1.15 -7.22 13.93
CA PHE A 57 -2.24 -8.14 14.28
C PHE A 57 -1.70 -9.43 14.93
N GLU A 58 -0.66 -10.06 14.36
CA GLU A 58 -0.03 -11.27 14.93
C GLU A 58 0.63 -11.04 16.30
N ARG A 59 1.23 -9.87 16.55
CA ARG A 59 1.76 -9.53 17.89
C ARG A 59 0.70 -9.33 18.97
N SER A 60 -0.56 -9.16 18.58
CA SER A 60 -1.67 -8.98 19.51
C SER A 60 -2.32 -10.31 19.94
N VAL A 61 -1.89 -11.44 19.36
CA VAL A 61 -2.50 -12.76 19.61
C VAL A 61 -1.63 -13.69 20.47
N ASP A 62 -0.44 -13.26 20.90
CA ASP A 62 0.50 -14.04 21.71
C ASP A 62 0.52 -13.59 23.20
N VAL A 63 -0.66 -13.29 23.74
CA VAL A 63 -0.86 -13.14 25.21
C VAL A 63 -2.10 -13.94 25.61
N CYS A 64 -1.91 -15.24 25.83
CA CYS A 64 -2.76 -16.09 26.68
C CYS A 64 -2.01 -17.39 27.02
#